data_AF-A0A497PCW4-F1
#
_entry.id   AF-A0A497PCW4-F1
#
_cell.length_a   1.000
_cell.length_b   1.000
_cell.length_c   1.000
_cell.angle_alpha   90.00
_cell.angle_beta   90.00
_cell.angle_gamma   90.00
#
_symmetry.space_group_name_H-M   'P 1'
#
loop_
_entity.id
_entity.type
_entity.pdbx_description
1 polymer ?
#
loop_
_entity_poly.entity_id
_entity_poly.type
_entity_poly.pdbx_seq_one_letter_code
_entity_poly.pdbx_strand_id
1 'polypeptide(L)'
;TILIQKNSGLRAGAQMVGGKIVICGFIPSILPTFQIDSIKKNTKVDKAKVSGPFYRFIGDISEVGEGKLFVSKNNNPHLKSYESKIV
;
A
#
# COMPACT_ATOMS: atom_id res chain seq x y z
N THR A 1 -12.66 -1.31 3.80
CA THR A 1 -11.27 -0.93 4.13
C THR A 1 -10.73 -1.93 5.09
N ILE A 2 -9.46 -2.35 4.95
CA ILE A 2 -8.78 -3.23 5.90
C ILE A 2 -7.59 -2.46 6.49
N LEU A 3 -7.46 -2.45 7.81
CA LEU A 3 -6.32 -1.87 8.52
C LEU A 3 -5.54 -2.98 9.21
N ILE A 4 -4.26 -3.10 8.85
CA ILE A 4 -3.31 -4.02 9.43
C ILE A 4 -2.34 -3.17 10.27
N GLN A 5 -2.51 -3.20 11.59
CA GLN A 5 -1.70 -2.40 12.51
C GLN A 5 -0.24 -2.86 12.62
N LYS A 6 0.03 -4.13 12.30
CA LYS A 6 1.36 -4.74 12.33
C LYS A 6 1.76 -5.20 10.93
N ASN A 7 2.37 -6.39 10.84
CA ASN A 7 2.98 -6.89 9.62
C ASN A 7 1.95 -7.62 8.74
N SER A 8 2.26 -7.74 7.47
CA SER A 8 1.49 -8.53 6.49
C SER A 8 2.42 -9.50 5.75
N GLY A 9 1.84 -10.60 5.25
CA GLY A 9 2.52 -11.51 4.34
C GLY A 9 2.63 -10.96 2.90
N LEU A 10 3.23 -11.79 2.03
CA LEU A 10 3.68 -11.44 0.67
C LEU A 10 2.60 -11.04 -0.33
N ARG A 11 1.35 -11.45 -0.12
CA ARG A 11 0.27 -11.36 -1.12
C ARG A 11 -0.85 -10.39 -0.71
N ALA A 12 -0.50 -9.34 0.03
CA ALA A 12 -1.49 -8.34 0.43
C ALA A 12 -2.14 -7.70 -0.81
N GLY A 13 -3.46 -7.84 -0.93
CA GLY A 13 -4.22 -7.28 -2.05
C GLY A 13 -4.13 -8.07 -3.36
N ALA A 14 -3.66 -9.32 -3.35
CA ALA A 14 -3.74 -10.19 -4.52
C ALA A 14 -5.19 -10.30 -5.02
N GLN A 15 -5.38 -10.17 -6.33
CA GLN A 15 -6.69 -10.21 -7.00
C GLN A 15 -7.68 -9.12 -6.54
N MET A 16 -7.18 -8.03 -5.96
CA MET A 16 -8.04 -6.97 -5.46
C MET A 16 -8.58 -6.11 -6.61
N VAL A 17 -9.90 -6.17 -6.83
CA VAL A 17 -10.59 -5.32 -7.82
C VAL A 17 -10.82 -3.88 -7.35
N GLY A 18 -10.80 -3.63 -6.03
CA GLY A 18 -11.08 -2.30 -5.48
C GLY A 18 -10.91 -2.23 -3.96
N GLY A 19 -11.33 -1.11 -3.39
CA GLY A 19 -11.21 -0.90 -1.94
C GLY A 19 -9.83 -0.44 -1.50
N LYS A 20 -9.50 -0.65 -0.22
CA LYS A 20 -8.32 -0.08 0.41
C LYS A 20 -7.78 -0.98 1.53
N ILE A 21 -6.48 -1.24 1.49
CA ILE A 21 -5.72 -1.92 2.54
C ILE A 21 -4.66 -0.95 3.06
N VAL A 22 -4.50 -0.86 4.38
CA VAL A 22 -3.48 -0.04 5.04
C VAL A 22 -2.63 -0.93 5.92
N ILE A 23 -1.32 -0.98 5.67
CA ILE A 23 -0.34 -1.77 6.40
C ILE A 23 0.59 -0.81 7.15
N CYS A 24 0.46 -0.78 8.47
CA CYS A 24 1.28 0.07 9.34
C CYS A 24 2.64 -0.54 9.66
N GLY A 25 2.78 -1.87 9.63
CA GLY A 25 4.03 -2.57 9.88
C GLY A 25 4.83 -2.90 8.61
N PHE A 26 5.55 -4.01 8.67
CA PHE A 26 6.39 -4.53 7.59
C PHE A 26 5.60 -5.42 6.62
N ILE A 27 5.95 -5.36 5.34
CA ILE A 27 5.58 -6.32 4.31
C ILE A 27 6.85 -6.72 3.53
N PRO A 28 7.07 -8.01 3.23
CA PRO A 28 8.33 -8.41 2.59
C PRO A 28 8.47 -7.97 1.13
N SER A 29 7.37 -7.79 0.41
CA SER A 29 7.37 -7.34 -0.98
C SER A 29 6.00 -6.78 -1.41
N ILE A 30 6.00 -6.08 -2.54
CA ILE A 30 4.78 -5.64 -3.23
C ILE A 30 4.63 -6.49 -4.50
N LEU A 31 3.40 -6.90 -4.80
CA LEU A 31 3.12 -7.65 -6.03
C LEU A 31 3.49 -6.79 -7.26
N PRO A 32 4.13 -7.36 -8.30
CA PRO A 32 4.54 -6.60 -9.49
C PRO A 32 3.39 -5.91 -10.23
N THR A 33 2.17 -6.39 -10.04
CA THR A 33 0.92 -5.86 -10.63
C THR A 33 0.37 -4.64 -9.88
N PHE A 34 1.03 -4.20 -8.81
CA PHE A 34 0.76 -2.93 -8.15
C PHE A 34 1.77 -1.88 -8.59
N GLN A 35 1.26 -0.73 -9.03
CA GLN A 35 2.07 0.43 -9.40
C GLN A 35 2.09 1.44 -8.26
N ILE A 36 3.27 1.99 -7.98
CA ILE A 36 3.35 3.10 -7.03
C ILE A 36 2.73 4.34 -7.66
N ASP A 37 1.94 5.05 -6.88
CA ASP A 37 1.25 6.26 -7.32
C ASP A 37 1.76 7.50 -6.56
N SER A 38 1.93 7.43 -5.25
CA SER A 38 2.39 8.60 -4.48
C SER A 38 2.84 8.23 -3.06
N ILE A 39 3.51 9.18 -2.39
CA ILE A 39 3.78 9.13 -0.96
C ILE A 39 2.76 10.01 -0.24
N LYS A 40 2.00 9.43 0.69
CA LYS A 40 0.97 10.15 1.47
C LYS A 40 1.41 10.30 2.92
N LYS A 41 1.30 11.52 3.47
CA LYS A 41 1.61 11.82 4.88
C LYS A 41 0.68 11.13 5.87
N ASN A 42 -0.52 10.74 5.42
CA ASN A 42 -1.54 10.06 6.22
C ASN A 42 -2.57 9.39 5.29
N THR A 43 -3.42 8.56 5.87
CA THR A 43 -4.62 8.03 5.21
C THR A 43 -5.78 7.99 6.21
N LYS A 44 -7.02 8.05 5.72
CA LYS A 44 -8.21 7.90 6.57
C LYS A 44 -8.63 6.44 6.60
N VAL A 45 -8.95 5.89 7.76
CA VAL A 45 -9.65 4.61 7.93
C VAL A 45 -10.91 4.92 8.72
N ASP A 46 -12.05 4.76 8.07
CA ASP A 46 -13.36 5.20 8.56
C ASP A 46 -13.33 6.67 9.02
N LYS A 47 -13.52 6.93 10.31
CA LYS A 47 -13.47 8.28 10.91
C LYS A 47 -12.09 8.64 11.48
N ALA A 48 -11.16 7.69 11.55
CA ALA A 48 -9.85 7.89 12.13
C ALA A 48 -8.79 8.24 11.07
N LYS A 49 -7.86 9.12 11.44
CA LYS A 49 -6.69 9.44 10.63
C LYS A 49 -5.53 8.58 11.09
N VAL A 50 -4.94 7.83 10.17
CA VAL A 50 -3.72 7.05 10.41
C VAL A 50 -2.54 7.84 9.86
N SER A 51 -1.60 8.17 10.73
CA SER A 51 -0.39 8.91 10.39
C SER A 51 0.60 8.03 9.64
N GLY A 52 1.20 8.58 8.59
CA GLY A 52 2.20 7.93 7.76
C GLY A 52 3.63 8.39 8.11
N PRO A 53 4.55 8.44 7.12
CA PRO A 53 4.31 8.39 5.68
C PRO A 53 3.97 6.98 5.14
N PHE A 54 3.15 6.94 4.09
CA PHE A 54 2.75 5.73 3.38
C PHE A 54 3.15 5.80 1.91
N TYR A 55 3.72 4.74 1.37
CA TYR A 55 3.67 4.46 -0.06
C TYR A 55 2.24 4.06 -0.43
N ARG A 56 1.65 4.74 -1.41
CA ARG A 56 0.35 4.39 -2.00
C ARG A 56 0.60 3.67 -3.32
N PHE A 57 0.15 2.44 -3.41
CA PHE A 57 0.12 1.65 -4.63
C PHE A 57 -1.31 1.48 -5.14
N ILE A 58 -1.46 1.36 -6.46
CA ILE A 58 -2.71 1.10 -7.17
C ILE A 58 -2.60 -0.23 -7.92
N GLY A 59 -3.61 -1.08 -7.76
CA GLY A 59 -3.71 -2.42 -8.34
C GLY A 59 -4.86 -3.19 -7.68
N ASP A 60 -5.10 -4.46 -7.97
CA ASP A 60 -4.28 -5.37 -8.76
C ASP A 60 -4.57 -5.18 -10.25
N ILE A 61 -3.60 -4.68 -11.03
CA ILE A 61 -3.83 -4.33 -12.44
C ILE A 61 -4.11 -5.58 -13.29
N SER A 62 -3.69 -6.77 -12.86
CA SER A 62 -4.04 -8.02 -13.55
C SER A 62 -5.55 -8.29 -13.56
N GLU A 63 -6.27 -7.76 -12.57
CA GLU A 63 -7.72 -7.88 -12.45
C GLU A 63 -8.46 -6.62 -12.94
N VAL A 64 -7.76 -5.71 -13.64
CA VAL A 64 -8.28 -4.37 -13.96
C VAL A 64 -8.72 -3.62 -12.68
N GLY A 65 -8.04 -3.92 -11.56
CA GLY A 65 -8.40 -3.44 -10.24
C GLY A 65 -7.88 -2.04 -9.94
N GLU A 66 -8.70 -1.24 -9.26
CA GLU A 66 -8.35 0.11 -8.79
C GLU A 66 -8.14 0.17 -7.26
N GLY A 67 -7.76 -0.97 -6.69
CA GLY A 67 -7.51 -1.11 -5.28
C GLY A 67 -6.33 -0.27 -4.80
N LYS A 68 -6.45 0.24 -3.57
CA LYS A 68 -5.44 1.11 -2.95
C LYS A 68 -4.71 0.39 -1.83
N LEU A 69 -3.42 0.15 -1.99
CA LEU A 69 -2.56 -0.42 -0.96
C LEU A 69 -1.66 0.67 -0.36
N PHE A 70 -1.85 0.97 0.93
CA PHE A 70 -1.01 1.89 1.68
C PHE A 70 -0.03 1.10 2.54
N VAL A 71 1.27 1.34 2.41
CA VAL A 71 2.32 0.63 3.14
C VAL A 71 3.22 1.62 3.86
N SER A 72 3.44 1.41 5.15
CA SER A 72 4.31 2.28 5.97
C SER A 72 5.69 2.43 5.35
N LYS A 73 6.08 3.65 4.97
CA LYS A 73 7.39 3.91 4.37
C LYS A 73 8.52 3.64 5.37
N ASN A 74 8.34 4.07 6.62
CA ASN A 74 9.37 3.97 7.66
C ASN A 74 9.70 2.51 8.00
N ASN A 75 8.70 1.62 7.98
CA ASN A 75 8.89 0.19 8.28
C ASN A 75 9.34 -0.62 7.06
N ASN A 76 9.41 -0.03 5.87
CA ASN A 76 9.70 -0.74 4.62
C ASN A 76 10.75 -0.01 3.76
N PRO A 77 11.99 0.19 4.27
CA PRO A 77 13.04 0.93 3.55
C PRO A 77 13.46 0.26 2.23
N HIS A 78 13.28 -1.06 2.11
CA HIS A 78 13.55 -1.83 0.89
C HIS A 78 12.66 -1.41 -0.30
N LEU A 79 11.53 -0.74 -0.05
CA LEU A 79 10.64 -0.24 -1.10
C LEU A 79 11.05 1.13 -1.64
N LYS A 80 12.13 1.74 -1.13
CA LYS A 80 12.58 3.08 -1.55
C LYS A 80 12.85 3.18 -3.06
N SER A 81 13.26 2.08 -3.71
CA SER A 81 13.49 2.03 -5.15
C SER A 81 12.24 2.30 -5.99
N TYR A 82 11.04 2.17 -5.44
CA TYR A 82 9.80 2.55 -6.12
C TYR A 82 9.65 4.07 -6.26
N GLU A 83 10.30 4.88 -5.42
CA GLU A 83 10.13 6.35 -5.47
C GLU A 83 10.50 6.95 -6.83
N SER A 84 11.46 6.35 -7.55
CA SER A 84 11.85 6.80 -8.90
C SER A 84 10.80 6.53 -9.98
N LYS A 85 9.76 5.74 -9.67
CA LYS A 85 8.66 5.40 -10.58
C LYS A 85 7.40 6.23 -10.32
N ILE A 86 7.46 7.17 -9.37
CA ILE A 86 6.39 8.14 -9.15
C ILE A 86 6.49 9.18 -10.27
N VAL A 87 5.40 9.35 -11.03
CA VAL A 87 5.27 10.35 -12.10
C VAL A 87 4.57 11.59 -11.57
#